data_AF-A0A932RHY8-F1
#
_entry.id   AF-A0A932RHY8-F1
#
_cell.length_a   1.000
_cell.length_b   1.000
_cell.length_c   1.000
_cell.angle_alpha   90.00
_cell.angle_beta   90.00
_cell.angle_gamma   90.00
#
_symmetry.space_group_name_H-M   'P 1'
#
loop_
_entity.id
_entity.type
_entity.pdbx_description
1 polymer ?
#
loop_
_entity_poly.entity_id
_entity_poly.type
_entity_poly.pdbx_seq_one_letter_code
_entity_poly.pdbx_strand_id
1 'polypeptide(L)'
;MHEHAIEHDPHNADHGNKTPAFIASVLAIFMALISLGGHRSHTAAILLQAKATDQWAYYQSSRIKLSAQEDIAELMAEMMVQLAGREGNQGTVRASAYEEKVKNKIKKYQDKSAEIRVEAEGLESGVHLAEKKANYFDIGEIFLEVAIVLCSMTFLTRRDFFWKCAVVSGGIGVGVAALSFMVAH
;
A
#
# COMPACT_ATOMS: atom_id res chain seq x y z
N MET A 1 71.06 -39.18 20.58
CA MET A 1 69.82 -38.51 21.01
C MET A 1 69.57 -37.39 20.01
N HIS A 2 68.96 -37.72 18.86
CA HIS A 2 68.68 -36.77 17.79
C HIS A 2 67.29 -36.16 18.03
N GLU A 3 67.26 -34.90 18.46
CA GLU A 3 66.10 -34.03 18.29
C GLU A 3 65.99 -33.68 16.80
N HIS A 4 65.05 -34.31 16.11
CA HIS A 4 64.57 -33.80 14.83
C HIS A 4 63.53 -32.72 15.13
N ALA A 5 63.91 -31.47 14.85
CA ALA A 5 63.02 -30.34 14.81
C ALA A 5 61.86 -30.64 13.84
N ILE A 6 60.64 -30.67 14.36
CA ILE A 6 59.43 -30.54 13.55
C ILE A 6 59.30 -29.05 13.26
N GLU A 7 59.78 -28.66 12.09
CA GLU A 7 59.54 -27.38 11.45
C GLU A 7 58.04 -27.23 11.21
N HIS A 8 57.37 -26.53 12.14
CA HIS A 8 55.99 -26.13 11.99
C HIS A 8 55.96 -24.93 11.05
N ASP A 9 55.83 -25.19 9.75
CA ASP A 9 55.58 -24.16 8.74
C ASP A 9 54.22 -23.48 9.01
N PRO A 10 54.16 -22.18 9.37
CA PRO A 10 52.91 -21.47 9.56
C PRO A 10 52.39 -20.83 8.25
N HIS A 11 53.04 -21.06 7.11
CA HIS A 11 52.70 -20.45 5.84
C HIS A 11 51.90 -21.37 4.92
N ASN A 12 50.75 -21.87 5.42
CA ASN A 12 49.69 -22.30 4.52
C ASN A 12 48.31 -21.93 5.06
N ALA A 13 48.16 -20.69 5.52
CA ALA A 13 46.87 -20.04 5.56
C ALA A 13 46.42 -19.88 4.09
N ASP A 14 45.66 -20.84 3.59
CA ASP A 14 44.92 -20.79 2.33
C ASP A 14 44.33 -19.38 2.17
N HIS A 15 44.89 -18.59 1.25
CA HIS A 15 44.37 -17.26 0.90
C HIS A 15 43.11 -17.47 0.05
N GLY A 16 42.11 -18.12 0.65
CA GLY A 16 40.80 -18.29 0.07
C GLY A 16 40.27 -16.92 -0.35
N ASN A 17 39.98 -16.79 -1.64
CA ASN A 17 39.63 -15.55 -2.31
C ASN A 17 38.61 -14.75 -1.46
N LYS A 18 39.01 -13.61 -0.88
CA LYS A 18 38.18 -12.81 0.05
C LYS A 18 37.04 -12.04 -0.66
N THR A 19 37.00 -12.12 -1.98
CA THR A 19 36.08 -11.40 -2.85
C THR A 19 34.59 -11.74 -2.64
N PRO A 20 34.16 -13.00 -2.40
CA PRO A 20 32.75 -13.31 -2.16
C PRO A 20 32.25 -12.77 -0.82
N ALA A 21 33.08 -12.80 0.22
CA ALA A 21 32.71 -12.30 1.55
C ALA A 21 32.44 -10.78 1.53
N PHE A 22 33.28 -10.02 0.82
CA PHE A 22 33.07 -8.59 0.64
C PHE A 22 31.76 -8.28 -0.11
N ILE A 23 31.46 -9.02 -1.18
CA ILE A 23 30.21 -8.85 -1.95
C ILE A 23 28.99 -9.17 -1.10
N ALA A 24 29.03 -10.23 -0.29
CA ALA A 24 27.95 -10.56 0.64
C ALA A 24 27.67 -9.41 1.61
N SER A 25 28.70 -8.77 2.17
CA SER A 25 28.54 -7.60 3.04
C SER A 25 27.91 -6.41 2.32
N VAL A 26 28.32 -6.14 1.07
CA VAL A 26 27.73 -5.07 0.25
C VAL A 26 26.25 -5.36 -0.05
N LEU A 27 25.92 -6.59 -0.46
CA LEU A 27 24.52 -7.01 -0.70
C LEU A 27 23.67 -6.89 0.56
N ALA A 28 24.21 -7.23 1.73
CA ALA A 28 23.51 -7.10 3.01
C ALA A 28 23.19 -5.63 3.36
N ILE A 29 24.09 -4.70 3.04
CA ILE A 29 23.82 -3.26 3.22
C ILE A 29 22.67 -2.82 2.30
N PHE A 30 22.69 -3.22 1.02
CA PHE A 30 21.60 -2.91 0.10
C PHE A 30 20.27 -3.54 0.53
N MET A 31 20.29 -4.79 0.98
CA MET A 31 19.13 -5.48 1.54
C MET A 31 18.52 -4.68 2.70
N ALA A 32 19.34 -4.25 3.66
CA ALA A 32 18.87 -3.47 4.80
C ALA A 32 18.23 -2.13 4.37
N LEU A 33 18.82 -1.43 3.40
CA LEU A 33 18.28 -0.17 2.87
C LEU A 33 16.95 -0.38 2.14
N ILE A 34 16.86 -1.43 1.32
CA ILE A 34 15.67 -1.77 0.53
C ILE A 34 14.53 -2.23 1.42
N SER A 35 14.83 -3.10 2.40
CA SER A 35 13.85 -3.56 3.39
C SER A 35 13.29 -2.39 4.21
N LEU A 36 14.12 -1.45 4.65
CA LEU A 36 13.66 -0.24 5.33
C LEU A 36 12.76 0.63 4.43
N GLY A 37 13.10 0.76 3.14
CA GLY A 37 12.29 1.47 2.14
C GLY A 37 10.94 0.78 1.88
N GLY A 38 10.94 -0.55 1.80
CA GLY A 38 9.75 -1.40 1.68
C GLY A 38 8.82 -1.23 2.87
N HIS A 39 9.33 -1.41 4.10
CA HIS A 39 8.57 -1.20 5.34
C HIS A 39 7.92 0.18 5.41
N ARG A 40 8.64 1.24 5.05
CA ARG A 40 8.08 2.60 5.04
C ARG A 40 6.95 2.74 4.01
N SER A 41 7.12 2.15 2.83
CA SER A 41 6.13 2.19 1.75
C SER A 41 4.88 1.39 2.13
N HIS A 42 5.04 0.21 2.73
CA HIS A 42 3.94 -0.61 3.24
C HIS A 42 3.18 0.10 4.37
N THR A 43 3.90 0.75 5.29
CA THR A 43 3.27 1.57 6.35
C THR A 43 2.45 2.71 5.74
N ALA A 44 2.98 3.39 4.72
CA ALA A 44 2.25 4.45 4.02
C ALA A 44 1.00 3.90 3.29
N ALA A 45 1.09 2.74 2.65
CA ALA A 45 -0.03 2.08 2.01
C ALA A 45 -1.13 1.71 3.01
N ILE A 46 -0.76 1.12 4.16
CA ILE A 46 -1.72 0.82 5.24
C ILE A 46 -2.40 2.08 5.76
N LEU A 47 -1.64 3.16 6.00
CA LEU A 47 -2.20 4.41 6.49
C LEU A 47 -3.16 5.05 5.47
N LEU A 48 -2.84 4.99 4.18
CA LEU A 48 -3.74 5.47 3.13
C LEU A 48 -4.98 4.58 3.01
N GLN A 49 -4.82 3.25 3.12
CA GLN A 49 -5.91 2.30 3.08
C GLN A 49 -6.87 2.48 4.25
N ALA A 50 -6.34 2.73 5.46
CA ALA A 50 -7.14 3.07 6.62
C ALA A 50 -7.96 4.34 6.39
N LYS A 51 -7.34 5.42 5.88
CA LYS A 51 -8.03 6.66 5.54
C LYS A 51 -9.11 6.47 4.47
N ALA A 52 -8.80 5.71 3.42
CA ALA A 52 -9.76 5.40 2.36
C ALA A 52 -10.96 4.60 2.92
N THR A 53 -10.69 3.62 3.79
CA THR A 53 -11.71 2.82 4.46
C THR A 53 -12.61 3.68 5.36
N ASP A 54 -12.01 4.56 6.17
CA ASP A 54 -12.75 5.49 7.03
C ASP A 54 -13.64 6.44 6.19
N GLN A 55 -13.11 6.95 5.08
CA GLN A 55 -13.85 7.83 4.19
C GLN A 55 -15.02 7.12 3.49
N TRP A 56 -14.80 5.88 3.03
CA TRP A 56 -15.86 5.04 2.50
C TRP A 56 -16.93 4.73 3.55
N ALA A 57 -16.53 4.42 4.78
CA ALA A 57 -17.47 4.23 5.89
C ALA A 57 -18.28 5.51 6.17
N TYR A 58 -17.63 6.68 6.13
CA TYR A 58 -18.31 7.97 6.29
C TYR A 58 -19.31 8.24 5.16
N TYR A 59 -18.94 7.98 3.91
CA TYR A 59 -19.83 8.05 2.75
C TYR A 59 -21.05 7.14 2.93
N GLN A 60 -20.84 5.86 3.26
CA GLN A 60 -21.93 4.90 3.47
C GLN A 60 -22.87 5.35 4.60
N SER A 61 -22.33 5.83 5.71
CA SER A 61 -23.14 6.36 6.82
C SER A 61 -23.97 7.58 6.41
N SER A 62 -23.41 8.46 5.57
CA SER A 62 -24.08 9.65 5.05
C SER A 62 -25.19 9.28 4.08
N ARG A 63 -24.95 8.29 3.21
CA ARG A 63 -25.95 7.74 2.29
C ARG A 63 -27.11 7.07 3.02
N ILE A 64 -26.86 6.31 4.09
CA ILE A 64 -27.91 5.69 4.91
C ILE A 64 -28.78 6.79 5.56
N LYS A 65 -28.17 7.84 6.11
CA LYS A 65 -28.91 8.97 6.69
C LYS A 65 -29.75 9.70 5.64
N LEU A 66 -29.20 9.90 4.44
CA LEU A 66 -29.93 10.52 3.34
C LEU A 66 -31.12 9.66 2.91
N SER A 67 -30.92 8.35 2.69
CA SER A 67 -31.99 7.42 2.33
C SER A 67 -33.11 7.42 3.38
N ALA A 68 -32.76 7.37 4.67
CA ALA A 68 -33.75 7.44 5.73
C ALA A 68 -34.51 8.79 5.75
N GLN A 69 -33.86 9.90 5.40
CA GLN A 69 -34.52 11.20 5.27
C GLN A 69 -35.43 11.27 4.03
N GLU A 70 -35.04 10.65 2.93
CA GLU A 70 -35.84 10.52 1.71
C GLU A 70 -37.11 9.68 2.01
N ASP A 71 -36.98 8.54 2.69
CA ASP A 71 -38.10 7.67 3.06
C ASP A 71 -39.10 8.39 4.00
N ILE A 72 -38.60 9.09 5.03
CA ILE A 72 -39.44 9.87 5.95
C ILE A 72 -40.12 11.03 5.22
N ALA A 73 -39.40 11.69 4.31
CA ALA A 73 -39.94 12.78 3.51
C ALA A 73 -41.09 12.32 2.59
N GLU A 74 -40.93 11.17 1.95
CA GLU A 74 -41.95 10.56 1.10
C GLU A 74 -43.22 10.24 1.90
N LEU A 75 -43.07 9.56 3.04
CA LEU A 75 -44.20 9.26 3.94
C LEU A 75 -44.93 10.53 4.42
N MET A 76 -44.18 11.57 4.78
CA MET A 76 -44.75 12.85 5.21
C MET A 76 -45.44 13.58 4.06
N ALA A 77 -44.90 13.52 2.85
CA ALA A 77 -45.53 14.10 1.67
C ALA A 77 -46.86 13.40 1.35
N GLU A 78 -46.90 12.07 1.38
CA GLU A 78 -48.13 11.29 1.21
C GLU A 78 -49.19 11.65 2.25
N MET A 79 -48.81 11.74 3.53
CA MET A 79 -49.70 12.13 4.62
C MET A 79 -50.26 13.54 4.40
N MET A 80 -49.41 14.48 3.98
CA MET A 80 -49.81 15.87 3.70
C MET A 80 -50.75 15.96 2.48
N VAL A 81 -50.56 15.15 1.45
CA VAL A 81 -51.49 15.05 0.31
C VAL A 81 -52.86 14.53 0.75
N GLN A 82 -52.90 13.49 1.59
CA GLN A 82 -54.15 12.97 2.15
C GLN A 82 -54.88 14.00 3.03
N LEU A 83 -54.14 14.75 3.86
CA LEU A 83 -54.70 15.84 4.68
C LEU A 83 -55.17 17.03 3.84
N ALA A 84 -54.43 17.41 2.79
CA ALA A 84 -54.82 18.49 1.88
C ALA A 84 -56.11 18.18 1.11
N GLY A 85 -56.34 16.92 0.75
CA GLY A 85 -57.62 16.47 0.19
C GLY A 85 -58.82 16.63 1.15
N ARG A 86 -58.55 16.72 2.46
CA ARG A 86 -59.53 16.96 3.53
C ARG A 86 -59.72 18.44 3.87
N GLU A 87 -58.68 19.26 3.78
CA GLU A 87 -58.68 20.69 4.18
C GLU A 87 -58.88 21.68 3.01
N GLY A 88 -58.89 21.23 1.76
CA GLY A 88 -59.10 22.08 0.58
C GLY A 88 -57.89 22.96 0.23
N ASN A 89 -58.13 24.11 -0.42
CA ASN A 89 -57.09 24.91 -1.11
C ASN A 89 -55.96 25.48 -0.21
N GLN A 90 -56.13 25.56 1.11
CA GLN A 90 -55.04 25.97 2.02
C GLN A 90 -54.06 24.85 2.34
N GLY A 91 -54.52 23.59 2.35
CA GLY A 91 -53.67 22.42 2.59
C GLY A 91 -52.70 22.16 1.43
N THR A 92 -53.15 22.41 0.20
CA THR A 92 -52.36 22.21 -1.03
C THR A 92 -51.17 23.18 -1.12
N VAL A 93 -51.36 24.46 -0.75
CA VAL A 93 -50.28 25.46 -0.73
C VAL A 93 -49.22 25.12 0.32
N ARG A 94 -49.63 24.67 1.52
CA ARG A 94 -48.69 24.25 2.57
C ARG A 94 -47.90 23.00 2.21
N ALA A 95 -48.55 22.03 1.54
CA ALA A 95 -47.89 20.82 1.05
C ALA A 95 -46.79 21.15 0.01
N SER A 96 -47.08 22.03 -0.96
CA SER A 96 -46.11 22.41 -2.00
C SER A 96 -44.87 23.14 -1.44
N ALA A 97 -45.05 24.05 -0.48
CA ALA A 97 -43.94 24.75 0.17
C ALA A 97 -43.08 23.84 1.05
N TYR A 98 -43.66 22.76 1.59
CA TYR A 98 -42.93 21.75 2.36
C TYR A 98 -42.09 20.86 1.44
N GLU A 99 -42.66 20.38 0.33
CA GLU A 99 -41.92 19.62 -0.69
C GLU A 99 -40.67 20.35 -1.17
N GLU A 100 -40.78 21.64 -1.50
CA GLU A 100 -39.65 22.41 -2.01
C GLU A 100 -38.51 22.52 -0.98
N LYS A 101 -38.85 22.74 0.30
CA LYS A 101 -37.87 22.78 1.39
C LYS A 101 -37.16 21.45 1.58
N VAL A 102 -37.89 20.35 1.45
CA VAL A 102 -37.35 19.00 1.59
C VAL A 102 -36.48 18.64 0.40
N LYS A 103 -36.94 18.88 -0.83
CA LYS A 103 -36.15 18.71 -2.07
C LYS A 103 -34.83 19.49 -2.02
N ASN A 104 -34.86 20.74 -1.57
CA ASN A 104 -33.65 21.56 -1.42
C ASN A 104 -32.68 21.01 -0.36
N LYS A 105 -33.18 20.45 0.75
CA LYS A 105 -32.33 19.79 1.76
C LYS A 105 -31.69 18.53 1.18
N ILE A 106 -32.50 17.65 0.60
CA ILE A 106 -32.04 16.39 -0.01
C ILE A 106 -30.94 16.68 -1.04
N LYS A 107 -31.15 17.64 -1.94
CA LYS A 107 -30.17 18.03 -2.96
C LYS A 107 -28.82 18.47 -2.34
N LYS A 108 -28.84 19.31 -1.31
CA LYS A 108 -27.60 19.72 -0.61
C LYS A 108 -26.85 18.54 0.01
N TYR A 109 -27.57 17.58 0.60
CA TYR A 109 -26.95 16.38 1.17
C TYR A 109 -26.45 15.41 0.09
N GLN A 110 -27.13 15.32 -1.04
CA GLN A 110 -26.66 14.57 -2.22
C GLN A 110 -25.36 15.15 -2.76
N ASP A 111 -25.29 16.47 -2.97
CA ASP A 111 -24.08 17.14 -3.45
C ASP A 111 -22.90 16.92 -2.50
N LYS A 112 -23.13 17.07 -1.18
CA LYS A 112 -22.12 16.79 -0.16
C LYS A 112 -21.69 15.32 -0.14
N SER A 113 -22.62 14.39 -0.32
CA SER A 113 -22.30 12.96 -0.39
C SER A 113 -21.47 12.65 -1.64
N ALA A 114 -21.70 13.33 -2.76
CA ALA A 114 -20.91 13.18 -3.97
C ALA A 114 -19.46 13.69 -3.77
N GLU A 115 -19.29 14.82 -3.10
CA GLU A 115 -17.95 15.34 -2.74
C GLU A 115 -17.16 14.35 -1.86
N ILE A 116 -17.79 13.79 -0.83
CA ILE A 116 -17.19 12.77 0.05
C ILE A 116 -16.77 11.54 -0.74
N ARG A 117 -17.56 11.14 -1.74
CA ARG A 117 -17.24 10.00 -2.61
C ARG A 117 -16.01 10.27 -3.47
N VAL A 118 -15.94 11.44 -4.09
CA VAL A 118 -14.77 11.83 -4.91
C VAL A 118 -13.50 11.84 -4.05
N GLU A 119 -13.58 12.31 -2.80
CA GLU A 119 -12.48 12.24 -1.86
C GLU A 119 -12.07 10.79 -1.53
N ALA A 120 -13.04 9.89 -1.32
CA ALA A 120 -12.78 8.46 -1.08
C ALA A 120 -12.08 7.79 -2.28
N GLU A 121 -12.56 8.04 -3.49
CA GLU A 121 -11.98 7.53 -4.74
C GLU A 121 -10.55 8.09 -4.94
N GLY A 122 -10.31 9.36 -4.59
CA GLY A 122 -8.99 9.98 -4.59
C GLY A 122 -8.02 9.28 -3.64
N LEU A 123 -8.45 8.99 -2.41
CA LEU A 123 -7.64 8.25 -1.43
C LEU A 123 -7.33 6.83 -1.91
N GLU A 124 -8.29 6.13 -2.49
CA GLU A 124 -8.13 4.78 -3.06
C GLU A 124 -7.10 4.74 -4.19
N SER A 125 -7.12 5.74 -5.08
CA SER A 125 -6.07 5.87 -6.10
C SER A 125 -4.67 6.05 -5.49
N GLY A 126 -4.58 6.78 -4.38
CA GLY A 126 -3.36 6.96 -3.61
C GLY A 126 -2.86 5.67 -2.96
N VAL A 127 -3.78 4.81 -2.49
CA VAL A 127 -3.44 3.48 -1.99
C VAL A 127 -2.79 2.66 -3.07
N HIS A 128 -3.41 2.55 -4.25
CA HIS A 128 -2.87 1.74 -5.34
C HIS A 128 -1.47 2.16 -5.77
N LEU A 129 -1.18 3.46 -5.75
CA LEU A 129 0.17 3.96 -6.01
C LEU A 129 1.17 3.53 -4.93
N ALA A 130 0.78 3.64 -3.65
CA ALA A 130 1.60 3.23 -2.53
C ALA A 130 1.85 1.71 -2.49
N GLU A 131 0.83 0.90 -2.77
CA GLU A 131 0.94 -0.57 -2.91
C GLU A 131 1.86 -0.95 -4.05
N LYS A 132 1.70 -0.31 -5.22
CA LYS A 132 2.57 -0.56 -6.38
C LYS A 132 4.02 -0.27 -6.04
N LYS A 133 4.29 0.80 -5.29
CA LYS A 133 5.64 1.13 -4.80
C LYS A 133 6.17 0.07 -3.83
N ALA A 134 5.35 -0.39 -2.89
CA ALA A 134 5.74 -1.44 -1.94
C ALA A 134 6.11 -2.75 -2.66
N ASN A 135 5.30 -3.17 -3.64
CA ASN A 135 5.56 -4.38 -4.44
C ASN A 135 6.95 -4.40 -5.11
N TYR A 136 7.43 -3.27 -5.61
CA TYR A 136 8.77 -3.23 -6.22
C TYR A 136 9.89 -3.39 -5.18
N PHE A 137 9.71 -2.87 -3.96
CA PHE A 137 10.65 -3.12 -2.87
C PHE A 137 10.65 -4.59 -2.47
N ASP A 138 9.47 -5.22 -2.33
CA ASP A 138 9.35 -6.64 -1.97
C ASP A 138 10.02 -7.55 -3.00
N ILE A 139 9.82 -7.30 -4.29
CA ILE A 139 10.48 -8.06 -5.35
C ILE A 139 12.01 -7.86 -5.27
N GLY A 140 12.48 -6.63 -5.08
CA GLY A 140 13.90 -6.32 -4.94
C GLY A 140 14.55 -7.02 -3.73
N GLU A 141 13.84 -7.03 -2.61
CA GLU A 141 14.23 -7.69 -1.36
C GLU A 141 14.41 -9.20 -1.56
N ILE A 142 13.44 -9.87 -2.20
CA ILE A 142 13.51 -11.31 -2.50
C ILE A 142 14.74 -11.65 -3.36
N PHE A 143 15.02 -10.86 -4.40
CA PHE A 143 16.18 -11.10 -5.27
C PHE A 143 17.52 -10.91 -4.55
N LEU A 144 17.59 -9.98 -3.58
CA LEU A 144 18.78 -9.78 -2.74
C LEU A 144 18.96 -10.92 -1.74
N GLU A 145 17.88 -11.42 -1.15
CA GLU A 145 17.93 -12.59 -0.27
C GLU A 145 18.45 -13.82 -1.02
N VAL A 146 17.94 -14.08 -2.21
CA VAL A 146 18.44 -15.14 -3.11
C VAL A 146 19.92 -14.93 -3.43
N ALA A 147 20.35 -13.69 -3.71
CA ALA A 147 21.75 -13.38 -3.98
C ALA A 147 22.66 -13.68 -2.77
N ILE A 148 22.22 -13.37 -1.55
CA ILE A 148 22.95 -13.65 -0.31
C ILE A 148 23.05 -15.17 -0.08
N VAL A 149 21.97 -15.91 -0.29
CA VAL A 149 21.96 -17.38 -0.19
C VAL A 149 22.92 -18.02 -1.20
N LEU A 150 22.90 -17.57 -2.45
CA LEU A 150 23.83 -18.04 -3.50
C LEU A 150 25.29 -17.68 -3.19
N CYS A 151 25.53 -16.52 -2.57
CA CYS A 151 26.85 -16.12 -2.12
C CYS A 151 27.38 -17.05 -1.01
N SER A 152 26.52 -17.43 -0.06
CA SER A 152 26.84 -18.44 0.97
C SER A 152 27.15 -19.81 0.33
N MET A 153 26.35 -20.23 -0.65
CA MET A 153 26.56 -21.51 -1.35
C MET A 153 27.86 -21.55 -2.18
N THR A 154 28.30 -20.39 -2.67
CA THR A 154 29.59 -20.24 -3.37
C THR A 154 30.76 -20.56 -2.43
N PHE A 155 30.68 -20.12 -1.17
CA PHE A 155 31.72 -20.37 -0.17
C PHE A 155 31.89 -21.87 0.10
N LEU A 156 30.78 -22.61 0.19
CA LEU A 156 30.78 -24.06 0.39
C LEU A 156 31.22 -24.85 -0.84
N THR A 157 30.78 -24.44 -2.03
CA THR A 157 30.95 -25.25 -3.25
C THR A 157 32.24 -24.91 -4.02
N ARG A 158 32.89 -23.76 -3.73
CA ARG A 158 34.06 -23.22 -4.46
C ARG A 158 33.89 -23.20 -5.99
N ARG A 159 32.65 -23.03 -6.47
CA ARG A 159 32.29 -23.08 -7.89
C ARG A 159 31.80 -21.71 -8.36
N ASP A 160 32.50 -21.13 -9.33
CA ASP A 160 32.26 -19.77 -9.87
C ASP A 160 30.86 -19.57 -10.49
N PHE A 161 30.17 -20.66 -10.82
CA PHE A 161 28.80 -20.59 -11.33
C PHE A 161 27.85 -19.91 -10.33
N PHE A 162 27.90 -20.30 -9.06
CA PHE A 162 27.04 -19.73 -8.02
C PHE A 162 27.35 -18.25 -7.78
N TRP A 163 28.62 -17.87 -7.90
CA TRP A 163 29.05 -16.48 -7.81
C TRP A 163 28.43 -15.62 -8.92
N LYS A 164 28.47 -16.08 -10.17
CA LYS A 164 27.85 -15.37 -11.31
C LYS A 164 26.34 -15.22 -11.11
N CYS A 165 25.66 -16.28 -10.66
CA CYS A 165 24.24 -16.23 -10.36
C CYS A 165 23.91 -15.24 -9.22
N ALA A 166 24.72 -15.18 -8.17
CA ALA A 166 24.53 -14.24 -7.06
C ALA A 166 24.65 -12.78 -7.53
N VAL A 167 25.67 -12.46 -8.34
CA VAL A 167 25.87 -11.11 -8.88
C VAL A 167 24.70 -10.70 -9.79
N VAL A 168 24.23 -11.61 -10.66
CA VAL A 168 23.09 -11.33 -11.54
C VAL A 168 21.81 -11.11 -10.73
N SER A 169 21.52 -11.99 -9.76
CA SER A 169 20.35 -11.86 -8.88
C SER A 169 20.38 -10.56 -8.07
N GLY A 170 21.53 -10.22 -7.48
CA GLY A 170 21.71 -8.99 -6.71
C GLY A 170 21.56 -7.75 -7.58
N GLY A 171 22.09 -7.78 -8.82
CA GLY A 171 21.93 -6.70 -9.79
C GLY A 171 20.46 -6.48 -10.18
N ILE A 172 19.71 -7.55 -10.40
CA ILE A 172 18.26 -7.49 -10.65
C ILE A 172 17.54 -6.90 -9.43
N GLY A 173 17.86 -7.37 -8.23
CA GLY A 173 17.23 -6.89 -6.99
C GLY A 173 17.41 -5.38 -6.78
N VAL A 174 18.64 -4.88 -6.93
CA VAL A 174 18.94 -3.44 -6.86
C VAL A 174 18.24 -2.67 -7.98
N GLY A 175 18.23 -3.20 -9.21
CA GLY A 175 17.56 -2.58 -10.35
C GLY A 175 16.06 -2.43 -10.15
N VAL A 176 15.38 -3.48 -9.68
CA VAL A 176 13.93 -3.44 -9.40
C VAL A 176 13.62 -2.49 -8.26
N ALA A 177 14.41 -2.50 -7.18
CA ALA A 177 14.22 -1.56 -6.08
C ALA A 177 14.48 -0.09 -6.49
N ALA A 178 15.37 0.15 -7.47
CA ALA A 178 15.57 1.48 -8.03
C ALA A 178 14.35 1.97 -8.83
N LEU A 179 13.63 1.06 -9.51
CA LEU A 179 12.39 1.40 -10.22
C LEU A 179 11.27 1.86 -9.26
N SER A 180 11.28 1.41 -8.01
CA SER A 180 10.37 1.91 -6.96
C SER A 180 10.47 3.43 -6.75
N PHE A 181 11.66 4.01 -6.96
CA PHE A 181 11.87 5.46 -6.86
C PHE A 181 11.32 6.22 -8.07
N MET A 182 11.29 5.59 -9.26
CA MET A 182 10.76 6.21 -10.48
C MET A 182 9.23 6.21 -10.52
N VAL A 183 8.59 5.20 -9.92
CA VAL A 183 7.12 5.13 -9.78
C VAL A 183 6.57 6.20 -8.83
N ALA A 184 7.44 6.88 -8.08
CA ALA A 184 7.06 7.98 -7.19
C ALA A 184 6.85 9.32 -7.91
N HIS A 185 7.01 9.39 -9.24
CA HIS A 185 6.89 10.61 -10.03
C HIS A 185 5.75 10.52 -11.06
#